data_AF-A0A9W7E1A1-F1
#
_entry.id   AF-A0A9W7E1A1-F1
#
_cell.length_a   1.000
_cell.length_b   1.000
_cell.length_c   1.000
_cell.angle_alpha   90.00
_cell.angle_beta   90.00
_cell.angle_gamma   90.00
#
_symmetry.space_group_name_H-M   'P 1'
#
loop_
_entity.id
_entity.type
_entity.pdbx_description
1 polymer ?
#
loop_
_entity_poly.entity_id
_entity_poly.type
_entity_poly.pdbx_seq_one_letter_code
_entity_poly.pdbx_strand_id
1 'polypeptide(L)'
;MEGPELGAVFPEELYGDFISNLTDPNVMRATLSDVPVSDNSYLGVSGYSLSSLVVFSNEYSDAFLDSFDDAAEPRAGLDERWPNQFPASLSAFDSNMLAMKADWLVVKYAEELEALLG
;
A
#
# COMPACT_ATOMS: atom_id res chain seq x y z
N MET A 1 -15.47 27.99 -2.25
CA MET A 1 -16.04 27.44 -1.01
C MET A 1 -15.25 26.19 -0.72
N GLU A 2 -14.36 26.23 0.27
CA GLU A 2 -13.70 25.03 0.78
C GLU A 2 -14.81 24.15 1.37
N GLY A 3 -14.98 22.96 0.80
CA GLY A 3 -15.73 21.92 1.48
C GLY A 3 -14.98 21.51 2.75
N PRO A 4 -15.59 20.72 3.64
CA PRO A 4 -14.80 19.95 4.58
C PRO A 4 -13.73 19.19 3.77
N GLU A 5 -12.52 18.99 4.29
CA GLU A 5 -11.64 17.95 3.74
C GLU A 5 -12.29 16.60 4.03
N LEU A 6 -13.29 16.23 3.23
CA LEU A 6 -14.28 15.19 3.54
C LEU A 6 -13.67 13.79 3.75
N GLY A 7 -12.37 13.61 3.58
CA GLY A 7 -11.66 12.34 3.70
C GLY A 7 -10.42 12.33 4.59
N ALA A 8 -9.98 13.45 5.17
CA ALA A 8 -8.77 13.46 5.99
C ALA A 8 -9.09 12.96 7.40
N VAL A 9 -8.67 11.72 7.71
CA VAL A 9 -8.76 11.14 9.06
C VAL A 9 -7.39 11.01 9.74
N PHE A 10 -6.31 11.19 8.99
CA PHE A 10 -4.93 11.16 9.50
C PHE A 10 -4.33 12.58 9.51
N PRO A 11 -3.44 12.91 10.47
CA PRO A 11 -2.74 14.19 10.50
C PRO A 11 -1.86 14.42 9.25
N GLU A 12 -1.87 15.65 8.72
CA GLU A 12 -1.08 16.03 7.54
C GLU A 12 0.43 15.92 7.78
N GLU A 13 0.88 16.16 9.01
CA GLU A 13 2.28 16.05 9.39
C GLU A 13 2.87 14.64 9.19
N LEU A 14 2.02 13.60 9.13
CA LEU A 14 2.46 12.23 8.83
C LEU A 14 2.79 12.02 7.34
N TYR A 15 2.32 12.90 6.45
CA TYR A 15 2.33 12.66 5.01
C TYR A 15 3.73 12.58 4.39
N GLY A 16 4.66 13.46 4.77
CA GLY A 16 5.97 13.56 4.13
C GLY A 16 6.82 12.29 4.28
N ASP A 17 7.02 11.86 5.52
CA ASP A 17 7.81 10.67 5.84
C ASP A 17 7.08 9.37 5.41
N PHE A 18 5.74 9.40 5.43
CA PHE A 18 4.92 8.28 4.96
C PHE A 18 5.05 8.05 3.45
N ILE A 19 4.90 9.09 2.63
CA ILE A 19 4.96 8.96 1.17
C ILE A 19 6.37 8.61 0.69
N SER A 20 7.42 9.19 1.29
CA SER A 20 8.79 8.89 0.87
C SER A 20 9.11 7.40 0.95
N ASN A 21 8.71 6.74 2.05
CA ASN A 21 8.85 5.29 2.24
C ASN A 21 8.02 4.46 1.26
N LEU A 22 6.82 4.93 0.90
CA LEU A 22 5.96 4.23 -0.07
C LEU A 22 6.48 4.33 -1.51
N THR A 23 7.22 5.38 -1.83
CA THR A 23 7.81 5.58 -3.17
C THR A 23 9.20 4.96 -3.33
N ASP A 24 9.82 4.45 -2.27
CA ASP A 24 11.08 3.71 -2.37
C ASP A 24 10.81 2.25 -2.79
N PRO A 25 11.26 1.81 -3.97
CA PRO A 25 11.03 0.45 -4.48
C PRO A 25 11.71 -0.65 -3.64
N ASN A 26 12.65 -0.30 -2.76
CA ASN A 26 13.30 -1.25 -1.87
C ASN A 26 12.59 -1.39 -0.52
N VAL A 27 11.87 -0.35 -0.08
CA VAL A 27 11.17 -0.33 1.21
C VAL A 27 9.72 -0.75 1.02
N MET A 28 9.03 -0.12 0.07
CA MET A 28 7.64 -0.38 -0.35
C MET A 28 6.63 -0.46 0.79
N ARG A 29 6.94 0.11 1.95
CA ARG A 29 6.04 0.11 3.11
C ARG A 29 6.34 1.31 3.98
N ALA A 30 5.30 1.83 4.61
CA ALA A 30 5.44 2.81 5.67
C ALA A 30 4.86 2.23 6.96
N THR A 31 5.62 2.33 8.04
CA THR A 31 5.19 1.89 9.37
C THR A 31 5.13 3.11 10.27
N LEU A 32 3.96 3.34 10.87
CA LEU A 32 3.69 4.43 11.78
C LEU A 32 3.25 3.85 13.13
N SER A 33 3.62 4.52 14.21
CA SER A 33 3.22 4.18 15.59
C SER A 33 2.38 5.30 16.19
N ASP A 34 1.47 4.94 17.08
CA ASP A 34 0.61 5.88 17.82
C ASP A 34 -0.15 6.86 16.90
N VAL A 35 -0.72 6.33 15.82
CA VAL A 35 -1.39 7.14 14.79
C VAL A 35 -2.78 7.54 15.28
N PRO A 36 -3.06 8.84 15.46
CA PRO A 36 -4.41 9.30 15.76
C PRO A 36 -5.26 9.24 14.49
N VAL A 37 -6.49 8.74 14.65
CA VAL A 37 -7.54 8.77 13.64
C VAL A 37 -8.61 9.74 14.12
N SER A 38 -8.82 10.81 13.37
CA SER A 38 -9.80 11.85 13.69
C SER A 38 -11.23 11.36 13.44
N ASP A 39 -12.17 11.84 14.25
CA ASP A 39 -13.60 11.68 14.02
C ASP A 39 -14.00 12.22 12.63
N ASN A 40 -14.73 11.43 11.85
CA ASN A 40 -15.31 11.85 10.58
C ASN A 40 -16.75 11.34 10.47
N SER A 41 -17.71 12.21 10.76
CA SER A 41 -19.14 11.89 10.74
C SER A 41 -19.68 11.59 9.34
N TYR A 42 -19.02 12.08 8.28
CA TYR A 42 -19.40 11.77 6.90
C TYR A 42 -19.08 10.32 6.54
N LEU A 43 -17.93 9.82 6.99
CA LEU A 43 -17.50 8.43 6.82
C LEU A 43 -18.04 7.47 7.90
N GLY A 44 -18.72 8.00 8.93
CA GLY A 44 -19.20 7.21 10.07
C GLY A 44 -18.07 6.69 10.98
N VAL A 45 -16.93 7.39 10.99
CA VAL A 45 -15.74 7.02 11.76
C VAL A 45 -15.71 7.83 13.06
N SER A 46 -15.71 7.16 14.21
CA SER A 46 -15.35 7.77 15.49
C SER A 46 -13.83 7.78 15.64
N GLY A 47 -13.27 8.73 16.36
CA GLY A 47 -11.83 8.83 16.54
C GLY A 47 -11.29 7.77 17.50
N TYR A 48 -10.08 7.33 17.19
CA TYR A 48 -9.33 6.33 17.96
C TYR A 48 -7.85 6.50 17.66
N SER A 49 -7.01 5.72 18.35
CA SER A 49 -5.58 5.65 18.06
C SER A 49 -5.21 4.25 17.63
N LEU A 50 -4.45 4.14 16.54
CA LEU A 50 -3.80 2.91 16.12
C LEU A 50 -2.46 2.81 16.85
N SER A 51 -2.22 1.70 17.55
CA SER A 51 -0.90 1.43 18.12
C SER A 51 0.17 1.31 17.03
N SER A 52 -0.19 0.68 15.91
CA SER A 52 0.66 0.55 14.73
C SER A 52 -0.19 0.56 13.46
N LEU A 53 0.31 1.25 12.44
CA LEU A 53 -0.25 1.28 11.09
C LEU A 53 0.85 0.92 10.10
N VAL A 54 0.66 -0.16 9.37
CA VAL A 54 1.54 -0.55 8.25
C VAL A 54 0.77 -0.37 6.96
N VAL A 55 1.34 0.37 6.02
CA VAL A 55 0.80 0.55 4.68
C VAL A 55 1.81 0.02 3.69
N PHE A 56 1.37 -0.88 2.82
CA PHE A 56 2.17 -1.40 1.73
C PHE A 56 1.93 -0.61 0.45
N SER A 57 3.01 -0.35 -0.28
CA SER A 57 2.97 0.35 -1.56
C SER A 57 2.62 -0.61 -2.70
N ASN A 58 1.84 -0.09 -3.64
CA ASN A 58 1.62 -0.75 -4.91
C ASN A 58 2.73 -0.48 -5.93
N GLU A 59 3.77 0.30 -5.61
CA GLU A 59 4.86 0.70 -6.53
C GLU A 59 5.60 -0.48 -7.17
N TYR A 60 6.07 -0.36 -8.42
CA TYR A 60 6.77 -1.44 -9.13
C TYR A 60 7.88 -2.10 -8.29
N SER A 61 8.00 -3.43 -8.38
CA SER A 61 8.95 -4.20 -7.56
C SER A 61 9.60 -5.32 -8.34
N ASP A 62 10.91 -5.19 -8.59
CA ASP A 62 11.71 -6.27 -9.17
C ASP A 62 11.74 -7.49 -8.25
N ALA A 63 11.85 -7.28 -6.93
CA ALA A 63 11.89 -8.37 -5.97
C ALA A 63 10.61 -9.24 -6.00
N PHE A 64 9.45 -8.65 -6.32
CA PHE A 64 8.22 -9.42 -6.51
C PHE A 64 8.27 -10.22 -7.81
N LEU A 65 8.66 -9.61 -8.93
CA LEU A 65 8.69 -10.29 -10.23
C LEU A 65 9.79 -11.35 -10.30
N ASP A 66 10.89 -11.15 -9.60
CA ASP A 66 11.99 -12.11 -9.47
C ASP A 66 11.68 -13.25 -8.48
N SER A 67 10.54 -13.19 -7.77
CA SER A 67 10.09 -14.28 -6.89
C SER A 67 9.41 -15.44 -7.64
N PHE A 68 9.09 -15.23 -8.93
CA PHE A 68 8.53 -16.27 -9.80
C PHE A 68 9.65 -17.13 -10.40
N ASP A 69 9.44 -18.44 -10.48
CA ASP A 69 10.42 -19.38 -11.07
C ASP A 69 10.77 -19.03 -12.54
N ASP A 70 9.80 -18.50 -13.28
CA ASP A 70 10.00 -17.93 -14.62
C ASP A 70 9.64 -16.44 -14.60
N ALA A 71 10.58 -15.61 -14.18
CA ALA A 71 10.39 -14.16 -14.08
C ALA A 71 10.20 -13.47 -15.45
N ALA A 72 10.52 -14.13 -16.57
CA ALA A 72 10.42 -13.52 -17.90
C ALA A 72 8.96 -13.40 -18.36
N GLU A 73 8.14 -14.42 -18.13
CA GLU A 73 6.72 -14.45 -18.48
C GLU A 73 5.89 -13.33 -17.82
N PRO A 74 5.92 -13.11 -16.49
CA PRO A 74 5.16 -12.03 -15.88
C PRO A 74 5.64 -10.65 -16.34
N ARG A 75 6.95 -10.47 -16.56
CA ARG A 75 7.49 -9.20 -17.07
C ARG A 75 7.01 -8.89 -18.49
N ALA A 76 6.88 -9.89 -19.34
CA ALA A 76 6.40 -9.73 -20.71
C ALA A 76 4.86 -9.59 -20.79
N GLY A 77 4.13 -10.18 -19.85
CA GLY A 77 2.66 -10.17 -19.83
C GLY A 77 2.02 -8.95 -19.18
N LEU A 78 2.75 -8.19 -18.37
CA LEU A 78 2.25 -6.99 -17.70
C LEU A 78 2.12 -5.80 -18.65
N ASP A 79 1.05 -5.01 -18.47
CA ASP A 79 0.96 -3.69 -19.13
C ASP A 79 2.12 -2.79 -18.69
N GLU A 80 2.69 -2.01 -19.62
CA GLU A 80 3.83 -1.11 -19.35
C GLU A 80 3.55 -0.07 -18.25
N ARG A 81 2.27 0.20 -17.96
CA ARG A 81 1.83 1.15 -16.94
C ARG A 81 1.51 0.48 -15.60
N TRP A 82 1.53 -0.85 -15.55
CA TRP A 82 1.37 -1.57 -14.30
C TRP A 82 2.58 -1.31 -13.39
N PRO A 83 2.40 -1.19 -12.06
CA PRO A 83 1.14 -1.20 -11.31
C PRO A 83 0.56 0.22 -11.07
N ASN A 84 1.22 1.25 -11.60
CA ASN A 84 1.02 2.64 -11.17
C ASN A 84 -0.14 3.34 -11.88
N GLN A 85 -0.67 2.78 -12.96
CA GLN A 85 -1.87 3.29 -13.61
C GLN A 85 -2.95 2.21 -13.68
N PHE A 86 -4.12 2.55 -13.16
CA PHE A 86 -5.30 1.71 -13.19
C PHE A 86 -6.27 2.28 -14.25
N PRO A 87 -6.19 1.84 -15.52
CA PRO A 87 -7.23 2.18 -16.48
C PRO A 87 -8.58 1.66 -15.98
N ALA A 88 -9.69 2.25 -16.47
CA ALA A 88 -11.05 1.87 -16.07
C ALA A 88 -11.34 0.36 -16.19
N SER A 89 -10.55 -0.36 -17.00
CA SER A 89 -10.50 -1.83 -17.01
C SER A 89 -9.04 -2.31 -17.07
N LEU A 90 -8.54 -2.87 -15.98
CA LEU A 90 -7.32 -3.69 -15.99
C LEU A 90 -7.61 -5.03 -16.65
N SER A 91 -6.59 -5.62 -17.27
CA SER A 91 -6.71 -7.01 -17.72
C SER A 91 -6.86 -7.94 -16.51
N ALA A 92 -7.41 -9.15 -16.74
CA ALA A 92 -7.47 -10.16 -15.69
C ALA A 92 -6.06 -10.54 -15.19
N PHE A 93 -5.08 -10.54 -16.10
CA PHE A 93 -3.68 -10.83 -15.75
C PHE A 93 -3.11 -9.77 -14.81
N ASP A 94 -3.19 -8.48 -15.18
CA ASP A 94 -2.69 -7.37 -14.36
C ASP A 94 -3.37 -7.30 -12.99
N SER A 95 -4.68 -7.56 -12.95
CA SER A 95 -5.47 -7.58 -11.72
C SER A 95 -5.03 -8.73 -10.80
N ASN A 96 -4.81 -9.92 -11.36
CA ASN A 96 -4.31 -11.07 -10.60
C ASN A 96 -2.88 -10.80 -10.10
N MET A 97 -2.02 -10.20 -10.93
CA MET A 97 -0.66 -9.83 -10.52
C MET A 97 -0.66 -8.82 -9.37
N LEU A 98 -1.59 -7.86 -9.35
CA LEU A 98 -1.74 -6.92 -8.23
C LEU A 98 -2.19 -7.64 -6.95
N ALA A 99 -3.15 -8.56 -7.04
CA ALA A 99 -3.60 -9.35 -5.89
C ALA A 99 -2.48 -10.26 -5.35
N MET A 100 -1.76 -10.95 -6.24
CA MET A 100 -0.62 -11.78 -5.87
C MET A 100 0.50 -10.96 -5.21
N LYS A 101 0.73 -9.74 -5.69
CA LYS A 101 1.69 -8.82 -5.07
C LYS A 101 1.28 -8.42 -3.66
N ALA A 102 0.00 -8.11 -3.45
CA ALA A 102 -0.50 -7.76 -2.12
C ALA A 102 -0.31 -8.92 -1.13
N ASP A 103 -0.61 -10.15 -1.56
CA ASP A 103 -0.38 -11.35 -0.75
C ASP A 103 1.12 -11.59 -0.49
N TRP A 104 1.94 -11.45 -1.53
CA TRP A 104 3.40 -11.58 -1.42
C TRP A 104 4.02 -10.58 -0.44
N LEU A 105 3.52 -9.33 -0.39
CA LEU A 105 4.00 -8.33 0.58
C LEU A 105 3.70 -8.76 2.02
N VAL A 106 2.51 -9.32 2.27
CA VAL A 106 2.15 -9.84 3.61
C VAL A 106 3.07 -10.98 4.00
N VAL A 107 3.36 -11.92 3.10
CA VAL A 107 4.27 -13.04 3.36
C VAL A 107 5.71 -12.56 3.56
N LYS A 108 6.19 -11.67 2.69
CA LYS A 108 7.57 -11.14 2.73
C LYS A 108 7.85 -10.40 4.04
N TYR A 109 6.86 -9.71 4.59
CA TYR A 109 6.99 -8.93 5.82
C TYR A 109 6.30 -9.59 7.03
N ALA A 110 6.03 -10.91 6.95
CA ALA A 110 5.29 -11.62 8.00
C ALA A 110 5.95 -11.49 9.38
N GLU A 111 7.27 -11.65 9.49
CA GLU A 111 7.98 -11.51 10.78
C GLU A 111 7.82 -10.11 11.40
N GLU A 112 7.85 -9.06 10.56
CA GLU A 112 7.63 -7.68 11.01
C GLU A 112 6.18 -7.47 11.46
N LEU A 113 5.21 -7.99 10.69
CA LEU A 113 3.79 -7.90 11.02
C LEU A 113 3.46 -8.67 12.31
N GLU A 114 4.02 -9.87 12.50
CA GLU A 114 3.87 -10.67 13.71
C GLU A 114 4.39 -9.93 14.93
N ALA A 115 5.56 -9.29 14.83
CA ALA A 115 6.15 -8.50 15.93
C ALA A 115 5.25 -7.32 16.38
N LEU A 116 4.38 -6.82 15.51
CA LEU A 116 3.43 -5.74 15.84
C LEU A 116 2.16 -6.24 16.55
N LEU A 117 1.87 -7.54 16.47
CA LEU A 117 0.65 -8.14 17.05
C LEU A 117 0.85 -8.68 18.48
N GLY A 118 2.10 -8.82 18.95
CA GLY A 118 2.44 -9.33 20.28
C GLY A 118 2.51 -10.85 20.35
#